data_AF-X6LN20-F1
#
_entry.id   AF-X6LN20-F1
#
_cell.length_a   1.000
_cell.length_b   1.000
_cell.length_c   1.000
_cell.angle_alpha   90.00
_cell.angle_beta   90.00
_cell.angle_gamma   90.00
#
_symmetry.space_group_name_H-M   'P 1'
#
loop_
_entity.id
_entity.type
_entity.pdbx_description
1 polymer ?
#
loop_
_entity_poly.entity_id
_entity_poly.type
_entity_poly.pdbx_seq_one_letter_code
_entity_poly.pdbx_strand_id
1 'polypeptide(L)'
;FLFGGKNSITDERTKLVYKYSMKDKTWNQCKITFPMEINSSFAILSNDDTNVHVIGGFNAKCGIQKMHVSVNVEELFEKSNIN
;
A
#
# COMPACT_ATOMS: atom_id res chain seq x y z
N PHE A 1 -3.45 9.16 0.76
CA PHE A 1 -3.54 7.69 0.87
C PHE A 1 -2.58 7.23 1.96
N LEU A 2 -3.01 6.31 2.82
CA LEU A 2 -2.16 5.63 3.80
C LEU A 2 -2.13 4.16 3.39
N PHE A 3 -0.93 3.61 3.16
CA PHE A 3 -0.75 2.20 2.86
C PHE A 3 -0.65 1.44 4.19
N GLY A 4 -1.68 0.65 4.48
CA GLY A 4 -1.71 -0.21 5.65
C GLY A 4 -1.07 -1.57 5.39
N GLY A 5 -0.54 -2.17 6.45
CA GLY A 5 -0.12 -3.57 6.49
C GLY A 5 -0.08 -4.12 7.92
N LYS A 6 -0.69 -3.38 8.86
CA LYS A 6 -0.86 -3.74 10.26
C LYS A 6 -2.27 -3.37 10.72
N ASN A 7 -2.99 -4.32 11.29
CA ASN A 7 -4.24 -4.09 12.00
C ASN A 7 -3.92 -3.54 13.39
N SER A 8 -4.35 -2.32 13.70
CA SER A 8 -4.06 -1.69 15.00
C SER A 8 -4.87 -2.28 16.16
N ILE A 9 -5.93 -3.04 15.87
CA ILE A 9 -6.78 -3.68 16.89
C ILE A 9 -6.20 -5.04 17.26
N THR A 10 -5.87 -5.87 16.26
CA THR A 10 -5.38 -7.24 16.49
C THR A 10 -3.86 -7.35 16.56
N ASP A 11 -3.14 -6.27 16.24
CA ASP A 11 -1.68 -6.23 16.06
C ASP A 11 -1.16 -7.09 14.87
N GLU A 12 -2.07 -7.71 14.12
CA GLU A 12 -1.73 -8.59 13.01
C GLU A 12 -1.12 -7.81 11.85
N ARG A 13 -0.09 -8.39 11.25
CA ARG A 13 0.51 -7.88 10.02
C ARG A 13 -0.06 -8.64 8.83
N THR A 14 -0.18 -7.96 7.71
CA THR A 14 -0.78 -8.53 6.50
C THR A 14 -0.01 -8.11 5.26
N LYS A 15 -0.12 -8.94 4.22
CA LYS A 15 0.34 -8.62 2.87
C LYS A 15 -0.69 -7.78 2.10
N LEU A 16 -1.90 -7.66 2.62
CA LEU A 16 -2.98 -6.93 1.98
C LEU A 16 -2.71 -5.43 2.00
N VAL A 17 -3.07 -4.76 0.91
CA VAL A 17 -2.97 -3.31 0.78
C VAL A 17 -4.35 -2.70 0.96
N TYR A 18 -4.44 -1.67 1.79
CA TYR A 18 -5.68 -0.91 1.97
C TYR A 18 -5.47 0.54 1.54
N LYS A 19 -6.49 1.09 0.86
CA LYS A 19 -6.59 2.50 0.48
C LYS A 19 -7.74 3.16 1.22
N TYR A 20 -7.50 4.36 1.74
CA TYR A 20 -8.53 5.20 2.34
C TYR A 20 -9.06 6.21 1.33
N SER A 21 -10.37 6.20 1.07
CA SER A 21 -11.06 7.25 0.30
C SER A 21 -11.34 8.43 1.23
N MET A 22 -10.72 9.58 0.97
CA MET A 22 -11.02 10.80 1.73
C MET A 22 -12.44 11.32 1.45
N LYS A 23 -12.94 11.11 0.22
CA LYS A 23 -14.28 11.52 -0.20
C LYS A 23 -15.35 10.73 0.55
N ASP A 24 -15.24 9.41 0.53
CA ASP A 24 -16.27 8.51 1.06
C ASP A 24 -16.00 8.13 2.52
N LYS A 25 -14.83 8.49 3.05
CA LYS A 25 -14.34 8.20 4.40
C LYS A 25 -14.28 6.69 4.72
N THR A 26 -14.06 5.86 3.71
CA THR A 26 -14.01 4.40 3.83
C THR A 26 -12.64 3.83 3.51
N TRP A 27 -12.31 2.73 4.19
CA TRP A 27 -11.18 1.86 3.83
C TRP A 27 -11.63 0.82 2.83
N ASN A 28 -10.87 0.65 1.76
CA ASN A 28 -11.10 -0.37 0.75
C ASN A 28 -9.82 -1.18 0.56
N GLN A 29 -9.97 -2.49 0.42
CA GLN A 29 -8.84 -3.35 0.07
C GLN A 29 -8.51 -3.17 -1.42
N CYS A 30 -7.22 -3.08 -1.75
CA CYS A 30 -6.75 -3.10 -3.13
C CYS A 30 -6.67 -4.55 -3.64
N LYS A 31 -6.80 -4.75 -4.95
CA LYS A 31 -6.54 -6.05 -5.59
C LYS A 31 -5.09 -6.51 -5.49
N ILE A 32 -4.14 -5.56 -5.43
CA ILE A 32 -2.72 -5.85 -5.29
C ILE A 32 -2.36 -6.28 -3.86
N THR A 33 -1.28 -7.04 -3.73
CA THR A 33 -0.71 -7.44 -2.44
C THR A 33 0.78 -7.15 -2.39
N PHE A 34 1.31 -6.96 -1.18
CA PHE A 34 2.75 -6.91 -0.98
C PHE A 34 3.35 -8.32 -1.04
N PRO A 35 4.61 -8.46 -1.49
CA PRO A 35 5.29 -9.76 -1.51
C PRO A 35 5.48 -10.35 -0.09
N MET A 36 5.42 -9.51 0.94
CA MET A 36 5.61 -9.89 2.33
C MET A 36 4.80 -8.99 3.28
N GLU A 37 4.61 -9.44 4.51
CA GLU A 37 3.98 -8.66 5.56
C GLU A 37 4.88 -7.49 5.95
N ILE A 38 4.39 -6.27 5.73
CA ILE A 38 5.13 -5.05 6.05
C ILE A 38 4.30 -4.03 6.81
N ASN A 39 4.96 -3.26 7.66
CA ASN A 39 4.37 -2.08 8.27
C ASN A 39 5.38 -0.94 8.36
N SER A 40 4.87 0.28 8.58
CA SER A 40 5.67 1.49 8.73
C SER A 40 6.58 1.79 7.51
N SER A 41 6.12 1.45 6.30
CA SER A 41 6.76 1.85 5.05
C SER A 41 6.33 3.26 4.65
N PHE A 42 7.06 3.85 3.70
CA PHE A 42 6.71 5.13 3.07
C PHE A 42 6.13 4.87 1.69
N ALA A 43 5.16 5.68 1.28
CA ALA A 43 4.65 5.68 -0.08
C ALA A 43 4.88 7.04 -0.73
N ILE A 44 5.44 7.04 -1.94
CA ILE A 44 5.84 8.23 -2.69
C ILE A 44 5.28 8.10 -4.10
N LEU A 45 4.61 9.15 -4.59
CA LEU A 45 4.16 9.22 -5.98
C LEU A 45 5.34 9.58 -6.89
N SER A 46 5.45 8.93 -8.03
CA SER A 46 6.47 9.24 -9.04
C SER A 46 6.26 10.63 -9.63
N ASN A 47 7.33 11.22 -10.18
CA ASN A 47 7.29 12.59 -10.72
C ASN A 47 6.34 12.76 -11.93
N ASP A 48 6.06 11.67 -12.64
CA ASP A 48 5.13 11.61 -13.78
C ASP A 48 3.73 11.15 -13.37
N ASP A 49 3.45 11.03 -12.07
CA ASP A 49 2.18 10.56 -11.49
C ASP A 49 1.73 9.16 -11.93
N THR A 50 2.60 8.36 -12.55
CA THR A 50 2.24 7.04 -13.08
C THR A 50 2.32 5.93 -12.04
N ASN A 51 3.19 6.06 -11.05
CA ASN A 51 3.51 4.98 -10.11
C ASN A 51 3.53 5.47 -8.66
N VAL A 52 3.07 4.62 -7.75
CA VAL A 52 3.34 4.77 -6.32
C VAL A 52 4.47 3.81 -5.94
N HIS A 53 5.53 4.38 -5.37
CA HIS A 53 6.65 3.64 -4.81
C HIS A 53 6.45 3.45 -3.31
N VAL A 54 6.48 2.21 -2.85
CA VAL A 54 6.52 1.85 -1.43
C VAL A 54 7.94 1.44 -1.05
N ILE A 55 8.51 2.12 -0.07
CA ILE A 55 9.92 1.99 0.33
C ILE A 55 10.05 1.72 1.82
N GLY A 56 10.91 0.77 2.18
CA GLY A 56 11.30 0.51 3.55
C GLY A 56 10.25 -0.24 4.36
N GLY A 57 10.20 0.05 5.67
CA GLY A 57 9.30 -0.58 6.64
C GLY A 57 9.94 -1.72 7.43
N PHE A 58 9.11 -2.44 8.17
CA PHE A 58 9.50 -3.58 8.99
C PHE A 58 8.76 -4.84 8.54
N ASN A 59 9.45 -5.99 8.59
CA ASN A 59 8.81 -7.28 8.38
C ASN A 59 8.12 -7.80 9.65
N ALA A 60 7.50 -8.99 9.56
CA ALA A 60 6.83 -9.65 10.67
C ALA A 60 7.68 -9.86 11.94
N LYS A 61 9.01 -9.93 11.78
CA LYS A 61 9.98 -10.10 12.88
C LYS A 61 10.57 -8.77 13.35
N CYS A 62 9.96 -7.64 13.00
CA CYS A 62 10.45 -6.29 13.26
C CYS A 62 11.84 -5.99 12.66
N GLY A 63 12.28 -6.75 11.66
CA GLY A 63 13.52 -6.48 10.93
C GLY A 63 13.30 -5.34 9.94
N ILE A 64 14.27 -4.40 9.87
CA ILE A 64 14.28 -3.31 8.89
C ILE A 64 14.34 -3.90 7.48
N GLN A 65 13.41 -3.50 6.63
CA GLN A 65 13.38 -3.91 5.23
C GLN A 65 13.98 -2.83 4.32
N LYS A 66 14.77 -3.27 3.34
CA LYS A 66 15.28 -2.44 2.24
C LYS A 66 14.44 -2.59 0.98
N MET A 67 13.18 -2.97 1.12
CA MET A 67 12.33 -3.24 -0.03
C MET A 67 11.95 -1.95 -0.75
N HIS A 68 11.81 -2.07 -2.07
CA HIS A 68 11.27 -1.06 -2.95
C HIS A 68 10.32 -1.79 -3.89
N VAL A 69 9.03 -1.47 -3.80
CA VAL A 69 8.02 -1.95 -4.72
C VAL A 69 7.33 -0.76 -5.35
N SER A 70 6.99 -0.87 -6.63
CA SER A 70 6.23 0.15 -7.35
C SER A 70 4.97 -0.47 -7.92
N VAL A 71 3.89 0.28 -7.91
CA VAL A 71 2.64 -0.11 -8.57
C VAL A 71 2.10 1.06 -9.38
N ASN A 72 1.57 0.75 -10.55
CA ASN A 72 0.92 1.75 -11.39
C ASN A 72 -0.32 2.31 -10.68
N VAL A 73 -0.53 3.63 -10.76
CA VAL A 73 -1.62 4.34 -10.09
C VAL A 73 -2.99 3.86 -10.59
N GLU A 74 -3.15 3.59 -11.89
CA GLU A 74 -4.42 3.13 -12.45
C GLU A 74 -4.77 1.73 -11.96
N GLU A 75 -3.78 0.83 -11.89
CA GLU A 75 -3.94 -0.51 -11.32
C GLU A 75 -4.32 -0.43 -9.84
N LEU A 76 -3.62 0.41 -9.07
CA LEU A 76 -3.89 0.61 -7.64
C LEU A 76 -5.32 1.13 -7.38
N PHE A 77 -5.77 2.07 -8.20
CA PHE A 77 -7.11 2.65 -8.07
C PHE A 77 -8.20 1.84 -8.77
N GLU A 78 -7.82 0.83 -9.55
CA GLU A 78 -8.75 0.07 -10.39
C GLU A 78 -9.58 1.02 -11.27
N LYS A 79 -8.93 2.08 -11.78
CA LYS A 79 -9.57 2.98 -12.74
C LYS A 79 -9.85 2.15 -13.98
N SER A 80 -11.13 1.81 -14.20
CA SER A 80 -11.54 1.25 -15.48
C SER A 80 -11.28 2.30 -16.55
N ASN A 81 -10.68 1.88 -17.68
CA ASN A 81 -10.75 2.63 -18.93
C ASN A 81 -12.23 2.71 -19.32
N ILE A 82 -12.92 3.74 -18.85
CA ILE A 82 -14.22 4.11 -19.39
C ILE A 82 -13.89 4.80 -20.72
N ASN A 83 -13.86 3.99 -21.78
CA ASN A 83 -13.85 4.46 -23.16
C ASN A 83 -15.19 5.13 -23.49
#